data_AF-D1KBA8-F1
#
_entry.id   AF-D1KBA8-F1
#
_cell.length_a   1.000
_cell.length_b   1.000
_cell.length_c   1.000
_cell.angle_alpha   90.00
_cell.angle_beta   90.00
_cell.angle_gamma   90.00
#
_symmetry.space_group_name_H-M   'P 1'
#
loop_
_entity.id
_entity.type
_entity.pdbx_description
1 polymer ?
#
loop_
_entity_poly.entity_id
_entity_poly.type
_entity_poly.pdbx_seq_one_letter_code
_entity_poly.pdbx_strand_id
1 'polypeptide(L)'
;MKISALIDKQKDFLTDELEGGFKQLAQQCNGVMDSTVRLDELLFAHMQKCRYANLVYVLDHNGVQLSANINKNEILSDFQGQDLSARPFFNIINHQHSFYLSDAYISGVTLKPCISAVQAICQNDKLIGMLVFDLELEKLPLLDQKIGLSDFRQIKGDPEIRSNLFNQNRVQSAMDQSD
;
A
#
# COMPACT_ATOMS: atom_id res chain seq x y z
N MET A 1 7.02 -23.60 6.10
CA MET A 1 7.68 -22.63 5.20
C MET A 1 8.04 -21.41 6.04
N LYS A 2 9.26 -20.84 5.92
CA LYS A 2 9.61 -19.61 6.65
C LYS A 2 8.75 -18.45 6.14
N ILE A 3 8.34 -17.53 7.02
CA ILE A 3 7.48 -16.37 6.68
C ILE A 3 8.08 -15.53 5.54
N SER A 4 9.41 -15.38 5.50
CA SER A 4 10.10 -14.65 4.42
C SER A 4 9.83 -15.22 3.03
N ALA A 5 9.92 -16.55 2.87
CA ALA A 5 9.70 -17.21 1.58
C ALA A 5 8.24 -17.09 1.08
N LEU A 6 7.29 -16.81 1.97
CA LEU A 6 5.91 -16.55 1.61
C LEU A 6 5.74 -15.12 1.08
N ILE A 7 6.38 -14.15 1.75
CA ILE A 7 6.39 -12.75 1.33
C ILE A 7 7.04 -12.63 -0.04
N ASP A 8 8.17 -13.30 -0.26
CA ASP A 8 8.87 -13.31 -1.54
C ASP A 8 7.96 -13.85 -2.66
N LYS A 9 7.32 -15.01 -2.45
CA LYS A 9 6.36 -15.56 -3.42
C LYS A 9 5.18 -14.64 -3.73
N GLN A 10 4.69 -13.91 -2.73
CA GLN A 10 3.60 -12.96 -2.93
C GLN A 10 4.07 -11.76 -3.74
N LYS A 11 5.27 -11.24 -3.47
CA LYS A 11 5.89 -10.16 -4.26
C LYS A 11 6.16 -10.61 -5.70
N ASP A 12 6.61 -11.84 -5.91
CA ASP A 12 6.82 -12.41 -7.25
C ASP A 12 5.49 -12.46 -8.04
N PHE A 13 4.43 -13.03 -7.42
CA PHE A 13 3.10 -13.08 -8.03
C PHE A 13 2.57 -11.69 -8.41
N LEU A 14 2.72 -10.70 -7.52
CA LEU A 14 2.28 -9.33 -7.78
C LEU A 14 3.11 -8.67 -8.88
N THR A 15 4.40 -8.96 -8.95
CA THR A 15 5.28 -8.45 -10.01
C THR A 15 4.82 -8.96 -11.37
N ASP A 16 4.65 -10.28 -11.50
CA ASP A 16 4.20 -10.92 -12.74
C ASP A 16 2.83 -10.40 -13.21
N GLU A 17 1.92 -10.17 -12.27
CA GLU A 17 0.55 -9.71 -12.57
C GLU A 17 0.48 -8.22 -12.96
N LEU A 18 1.31 -7.36 -12.36
CA LEU A 18 1.18 -5.90 -12.46
C LEU A 18 2.13 -5.27 -13.47
N GLU A 19 3.37 -5.78 -13.58
CA GLU A 19 4.46 -5.09 -14.30
C GLU A 19 4.08 -4.78 -15.76
N GLY A 20 3.53 -5.75 -16.49
CA GLY A 20 3.18 -5.57 -17.90
C GLY A 20 2.16 -4.45 -18.13
N GLY A 21 1.09 -4.42 -17.33
CA GLY A 21 0.04 -3.41 -17.43
C GLY A 21 0.53 -2.02 -17.01
N PHE A 22 1.36 -1.95 -15.97
CA PHE A 22 1.90 -0.68 -15.48
C PHE A 22 2.95 -0.11 -16.42
N LYS A 23 3.79 -0.96 -17.02
CA LYS A 23 4.73 -0.55 -18.07
C LYS A 23 4.02 0.07 -19.27
N GLN A 24 2.91 -0.53 -19.72
CA GLN A 24 2.10 0.04 -20.79
C GLN A 24 1.50 1.40 -20.39
N LEU A 25 0.97 1.52 -19.17
CA LEU A 25 0.42 2.78 -18.68
C LEU A 25 1.49 3.86 -18.58
N ALA A 26 2.69 3.54 -18.07
CA ALA A 26 3.81 4.47 -17.98
C ALA A 26 4.24 5.01 -19.35
N GLN A 27 4.23 4.18 -20.40
CA GLN A 27 4.49 4.62 -21.78
C GLN A 27 3.42 5.61 -22.27
N GLN A 28 2.15 5.40 -21.91
CA GLN A 28 1.08 6.34 -22.24
C GLN A 28 1.22 7.64 -21.46
N CYS A 29 1.57 7.57 -20.18
CA CYS A 29 1.82 8.74 -19.33
C CYS A 29 2.91 9.64 -19.92
N ASN A 30 4.02 9.07 -20.43
CA ASN A 30 5.10 9.83 -21.08
C ASN A 30 4.58 10.78 -22.18
N GLY A 31 3.58 10.36 -22.97
CA GLY A 31 3.01 11.17 -24.05
C GLY A 31 2.11 12.32 -23.58
N VAL A 32 1.76 12.38 -22.30
CA VAL A 32 0.82 13.37 -21.75
C VAL A 32 1.30 14.05 -20.46
N MET A 33 2.57 13.87 -20.08
CA MET A 33 3.09 14.41 -18.81
C MET A 33 2.95 15.93 -18.67
N ASP A 34 2.91 16.67 -19.77
CA ASP A 34 2.74 18.13 -19.79
C ASP A 34 1.29 18.59 -19.49
N SER A 35 0.35 17.64 -19.33
CA SER A 35 -1.06 17.94 -19.09
C SER A 35 -1.61 17.10 -17.94
N THR A 36 -1.77 17.74 -16.79
CA THR A 36 -2.36 17.12 -15.59
C THR A 36 -3.75 16.55 -15.85
N VAL A 37 -4.59 17.27 -16.60
CA VAL A 37 -5.93 16.80 -16.98
C VAL A 37 -5.88 15.50 -17.77
N ARG A 38 -4.99 15.40 -18.77
CA ARG A 38 -4.86 14.18 -19.58
C ARG A 38 -4.24 13.02 -18.80
N LEU A 39 -3.29 13.31 -17.91
CA LEU A 39 -2.77 12.32 -16.97
C LEU A 39 -3.91 11.77 -16.10
N ASP A 40 -4.71 12.65 -15.50
CA ASP A 40 -5.76 12.26 -14.59
C ASP A 40 -6.83 11.40 -15.28
N GLU A 41 -7.25 11.79 -16.50
CA GLU A 41 -8.19 11.01 -17.31
C GLU A 41 -7.63 9.61 -17.66
N LEU A 42 -6.36 9.54 -18.06
CA LEU A 42 -5.68 8.29 -18.41
C LEU A 42 -5.60 7.34 -17.21
N LEU A 43 -5.18 7.87 -16.06
CA LEU A 43 -5.04 7.13 -14.81
C LEU A 43 -6.40 6.64 -14.30
N PHE A 44 -7.42 7.50 -14.32
CA PHE A 44 -8.78 7.14 -13.93
C PHE A 44 -9.34 6.02 -14.80
N ALA A 45 -9.19 6.11 -16.12
CA ALA A 45 -9.61 5.06 -17.04
C ALA A 45 -8.90 3.71 -16.79
N HIS A 46 -7.62 3.74 -16.42
CA HIS A 46 -6.87 2.53 -16.05
C HIS A 46 -7.37 1.92 -14.73
N MET A 47 -7.65 2.77 -13.72
CA MET A 47 -8.12 2.33 -12.40
C MET A 47 -9.43 1.57 -12.45
N GLN A 48 -10.31 1.84 -13.43
CA GLN A 48 -11.55 1.07 -13.62
C GLN A 48 -11.32 -0.41 -13.93
N LYS A 49 -10.15 -0.75 -14.50
CA LYS A 49 -9.78 -2.12 -14.87
C LYS A 49 -8.83 -2.75 -13.86
N CYS A 50 -8.19 -1.95 -13.02
CA CYS A 50 -7.21 -2.44 -12.07
C CYS A 50 -7.88 -3.20 -10.91
N ARG A 51 -7.40 -4.41 -10.61
CA ARG A 51 -8.01 -5.27 -9.59
C ARG A 51 -7.56 -4.90 -8.17
N TYR A 52 -6.26 -4.65 -8.00
CA TYR A 52 -5.62 -4.58 -6.68
C TYR A 52 -5.26 -3.15 -6.22
N ALA A 53 -5.09 -2.21 -7.16
CA ALA A 53 -4.72 -0.84 -6.81
C ALA A 53 -5.87 -0.07 -6.17
N ASN A 54 -5.52 0.73 -5.16
CA ASN A 54 -6.44 1.58 -4.41
C ASN A 54 -6.23 3.04 -4.72
N LEU A 55 -4.99 3.39 -5.05
CA LEU A 55 -4.57 4.74 -5.39
C LEU A 55 -3.56 4.64 -6.53
N VAL A 56 -3.61 5.58 -7.46
CA VAL A 56 -2.57 5.81 -8.46
C VAL A 56 -2.25 7.30 -8.55
N TYR A 57 -0.98 7.61 -8.79
CA TYR A 57 -0.50 8.96 -9.08
C TYR A 57 0.83 8.93 -9.84
N VAL A 58 1.21 10.06 -10.42
CA VAL A 58 2.45 10.26 -11.17
C VAL A 58 3.32 11.32 -10.50
N LEU A 59 4.61 11.01 -10.35
CA LEU A 59 5.66 11.90 -9.87
C LEU A 59 6.58 12.32 -11.01
N ASP A 60 7.17 13.50 -10.90
CA ASP A 60 8.34 13.89 -11.70
C ASP A 60 9.63 13.24 -11.18
N HIS A 61 10.73 13.46 -11.89
CA HIS A 61 12.06 12.97 -11.52
C HIS A 61 12.64 13.56 -10.21
N ASN A 62 12.01 14.59 -9.63
CA ASN A 62 12.39 15.17 -8.33
C ASN A 62 11.49 14.69 -7.19
N GLY A 63 10.48 13.86 -7.47
CA GLY A 63 9.55 13.35 -6.47
C GLY A 63 8.36 14.26 -6.22
N VAL A 64 8.18 15.29 -7.04
CA VAL A 64 7.02 16.18 -6.98
C VAL A 64 5.85 15.53 -7.70
N GLN A 65 4.70 15.49 -7.03
CA GLN A 65 3.50 14.91 -7.61
C GLN A 65 2.89 15.78 -8.70
N LEU A 66 2.76 15.22 -9.91
CA LEU A 66 2.21 15.90 -11.09
C LEU A 66 0.70 15.71 -11.20
N SER A 67 0.20 14.49 -10.99
CA SER A 67 -1.22 14.15 -11.14
C SER A 67 -2.00 14.34 -9.85
N ALA A 68 -3.33 14.32 -9.95
CA ALA A 68 -4.17 14.06 -8.78
C ALA A 68 -3.87 12.69 -8.17
N ASN A 69 -4.34 12.51 -6.94
CA ASN A 69 -4.49 11.19 -6.33
C ASN A 69 -5.78 10.55 -6.87
N ILE A 70 -5.67 9.37 -7.47
CA ILE A 70 -6.82 8.77 -8.18
C ILE A 70 -7.15 7.41 -7.59
N ASN A 71 -8.39 7.25 -7.13
CA ASN A 71 -8.95 5.98 -6.72
C ASN A 71 -10.03 5.54 -7.73
N LYS A 72 -10.73 4.43 -7.48
CA LYS A 72 -11.77 3.91 -8.40
C LYS A 72 -13.01 4.79 -8.56
N ASN A 73 -13.19 5.75 -7.66
CA ASN A 73 -14.40 6.55 -7.53
C ASN A 73 -14.12 8.05 -7.76
N GLU A 74 -12.92 8.51 -7.42
CA GLU A 74 -12.62 9.93 -7.25
C GLU A 74 -11.25 10.30 -7.81
N ILE A 75 -11.16 11.56 -8.26
CA ILE A 75 -9.93 12.26 -8.63
C ILE A 75 -9.73 13.37 -7.59
N LEU A 76 -8.67 13.27 -6.78
CA LEU A 76 -8.39 14.15 -5.64
C LEU A 76 -7.18 15.04 -5.96
N SER A 77 -7.42 16.26 -6.40
CA SER A 77 -6.38 17.17 -6.87
C SER A 77 -5.58 17.87 -5.76
N ASP A 78 -6.04 17.82 -4.51
CA ASP A 78 -5.40 18.48 -3.35
C ASP A 78 -3.97 18.02 -3.06
N PHE A 79 -3.56 16.89 -3.65
CA PHE A 79 -2.24 16.29 -3.49
C PHE A 79 -1.23 16.72 -4.57
N GLN A 80 -1.66 17.49 -5.58
CA GLN A 80 -0.77 17.97 -6.63
C GLN A 80 0.31 18.90 -6.05
N GLY A 81 1.54 18.73 -6.51
CA GLY A 81 2.69 19.55 -6.10
C GLY A 81 3.34 19.15 -4.77
N GLN A 82 2.85 18.11 -4.08
CA GLN A 82 3.51 17.63 -2.86
C GLN A 82 4.86 16.95 -3.19
N ASP A 83 5.82 17.09 -2.28
CA ASP A 83 7.12 16.42 -2.36
C ASP A 83 7.05 15.05 -1.69
N LEU A 84 7.27 13.99 -2.48
CA LEU A 84 7.31 12.60 -2.06
C LEU A 84 8.71 11.97 -2.19
N SER A 85 9.76 12.77 -2.39
CA SER A 85 11.14 12.29 -2.54
C SER A 85 11.67 11.51 -1.32
N ALA A 86 11.10 11.76 -0.14
CA ALA A 86 11.44 11.07 1.10
C ALA A 86 10.81 9.66 1.23
N ARG A 87 9.92 9.27 0.30
CA ARG A 87 9.25 7.96 0.34
C ARG A 87 10.24 6.83 0.05
N PRO A 88 10.07 5.65 0.68
CA PRO A 88 11.05 4.56 0.62
C PRO A 88 11.33 4.04 -0.79
N PHE A 89 10.43 4.26 -1.74
CA PHE A 89 10.55 3.77 -3.11
C PHE A 89 11.25 4.74 -4.08
N PHE A 90 11.46 6.00 -3.71
CA PHE A 90 11.78 7.07 -4.68
C PHE A 90 13.11 6.84 -5.42
N ASN A 91 14.16 6.44 -4.71
CA ASN A 91 15.51 6.28 -5.30
C ASN A 91 15.84 4.84 -5.73
N ILE A 92 14.84 3.96 -5.84
CA ILE A 92 15.07 2.53 -6.07
C ILE A 92 15.06 2.16 -7.55
N ILE A 93 14.18 2.78 -8.33
CA ILE A 93 14.02 2.44 -9.76
C ILE A 93 14.87 3.32 -10.67
N ASN A 94 15.23 2.77 -11.82
CA ASN A 94 15.92 3.50 -12.89
C ASN A 94 15.50 2.93 -14.26
N HIS A 95 16.14 3.38 -15.33
CA HIS A 95 15.80 2.89 -16.68
C HIS A 95 16.02 1.37 -16.87
N GLN A 96 17.02 0.78 -16.22
CA GLN A 96 17.35 -0.64 -16.33
C GLN A 96 16.49 -1.51 -15.39
N HIS A 97 16.12 -0.97 -14.24
CA HIS A 97 15.26 -1.60 -13.24
C HIS A 97 14.00 -0.75 -13.06
N SER A 98 13.08 -0.89 -14.02
CA SER A 98 11.95 0.02 -14.15
C SER A 98 10.78 -0.28 -13.21
N PHE A 99 10.73 -1.46 -12.59
CA PHE A 99 9.63 -1.87 -11.73
C PHE A 99 10.14 -2.25 -10.33
N TYR A 100 9.39 -1.86 -9.30
CA TYR A 100 9.72 -2.18 -7.91
C TYR A 100 8.47 -2.25 -7.03
N LEU A 101 8.48 -3.18 -6.07
CA LEU A 101 7.50 -3.28 -4.99
C LEU A 101 8.16 -2.88 -3.66
N SER A 102 7.62 -1.85 -3.01
CA SER A 102 8.12 -1.38 -1.72
C SER A 102 7.95 -2.41 -0.61
N ASP A 103 8.65 -2.18 0.49
CA ASP A 103 8.27 -2.78 1.77
C ASP A 103 6.97 -2.19 2.30
N ALA A 104 6.34 -2.91 3.23
CA ALA A 104 5.07 -2.50 3.81
C ALA A 104 5.22 -1.26 4.68
N TYR A 105 4.32 -0.30 4.53
CA TYR A 105 4.27 0.92 5.34
C TYR A 105 2.82 1.39 5.52
N ILE A 106 2.60 2.40 6.37
CA ILE A 106 1.28 2.99 6.59
C ILE A 106 1.02 4.10 5.57
N SER A 107 -0.06 3.97 4.78
CA SER A 107 -0.47 5.00 3.82
C SER A 107 -0.72 6.33 4.52
N GLY A 108 -0.22 7.43 3.95
CA GLY A 108 -0.53 8.77 4.43
C GLY A 108 -1.95 9.23 4.09
N VAL A 109 -2.62 8.56 3.15
CA VAL A 109 -3.97 8.90 2.68
C VAL A 109 -5.02 8.09 3.43
N THR A 110 -4.87 6.77 3.47
CA THR A 110 -5.89 5.87 4.04
C THR A 110 -5.57 5.42 5.46
N LEU A 111 -4.36 5.70 5.97
CA LEU A 111 -3.87 5.23 7.27
C LEU A 111 -3.86 3.69 7.43
N LYS A 112 -3.89 2.96 6.32
CA LYS A 112 -3.85 1.50 6.29
C LYS A 112 -2.45 0.97 5.91
N PRO A 113 -2.09 -0.25 6.35
CA PRO A 113 -0.94 -0.96 5.83
C PRO A 113 -1.03 -1.18 4.31
N CYS A 114 0.00 -0.77 3.58
CA CYS A 114 0.08 -0.86 2.14
C CYS A 114 1.52 -1.14 1.66
N ILE A 115 1.63 -1.53 0.40
CA ILE A 115 2.87 -1.48 -0.38
C ILE A 115 2.63 -0.61 -1.61
N SER A 116 3.69 -0.01 -2.16
CA SER A 116 3.63 0.70 -3.43
C SER A 116 4.28 -0.13 -4.52
N ALA A 117 3.56 -0.29 -5.64
CA ALA A 117 4.13 -0.72 -6.90
C ALA A 117 4.53 0.51 -7.70
N VAL A 118 5.78 0.54 -8.14
CA VAL A 118 6.40 1.70 -8.77
C VAL A 118 6.93 1.30 -10.12
N GLN A 119 6.56 2.07 -11.14
CA GLN A 119 6.99 1.89 -12.51
C GLN A 119 7.66 3.17 -13.04
N ALA A 120 8.84 3.04 -13.60
CA ALA A 120 9.58 4.14 -14.22
C ALA A 120 8.87 4.65 -15.47
N ILE A 121 8.78 5.97 -15.59
CA ILE A 121 8.42 6.65 -16.83
C ILE A 121 9.71 7.20 -17.43
N CYS A 122 10.08 6.65 -18.59
CA CYS A 122 11.34 6.97 -19.25
C CYS A 122 11.11 7.56 -20.65
N GLN A 123 11.98 8.49 -21.02
CA GLN A 123 12.06 9.06 -22.36
C GLN A 123 13.53 9.02 -22.81
N ASN A 124 13.82 8.39 -23.95
CA ASN A 124 15.19 8.23 -24.49
C ASN A 124 16.17 7.72 -23.42
N ASP A 125 15.83 6.62 -22.75
CA ASP A 125 16.60 5.99 -21.67
C ASP A 125 16.84 6.87 -20.41
N LYS A 126 16.19 8.02 -20.32
CA LYS A 126 16.22 8.90 -19.14
C LYS A 126 14.96 8.76 -18.32
N LEU A 127 15.11 8.56 -17.01
CA LEU A 127 14.00 8.64 -16.04
C LEU A 127 13.49 10.08 -15.99
N ILE A 128 12.21 10.27 -16.34
CA ILE A 128 11.55 11.60 -16.31
C ILE A 128 10.46 11.68 -15.23
N GLY A 129 10.01 10.53 -14.74
CA GLY A 129 9.01 10.45 -13.69
C GLY A 129 8.73 9.01 -13.28
N MET A 130 7.77 8.85 -12.39
CA MET A 130 7.42 7.57 -11.79
C MET A 130 5.90 7.46 -11.72
N LEU A 131 5.38 6.31 -12.10
CA LEU A 131 4.00 5.91 -11.91
C LEU A 131 3.91 5.07 -10.64
N VAL A 132 3.08 5.48 -9.68
CA VAL A 132 3.01 4.85 -8.36
C VAL A 132 1.59 4.37 -8.10
N PHE A 133 1.46 3.13 -7.64
CA PHE A 133 0.20 2.53 -7.21
C PHE A 133 0.29 2.05 -5.77
N ASP A 134 -0.65 2.47 -4.92
CA ASP A 134 -0.75 1.93 -3.56
C ASP A 134 -1.70 0.72 -3.52
N LEU A 135 -1.19 -0.36 -2.95
CA LEU A 135 -1.87 -1.64 -2.75
C LEU A 135 -2.10 -1.85 -1.25
N GLU A 136 -3.35 -1.78 -0.80
CA GLU A 136 -3.72 -2.10 0.58
C GLU A 136 -3.56 -3.61 0.81
N LEU A 137 -2.79 -3.98 1.84
CA LEU A 137 -2.44 -5.38 2.09
C LEU A 137 -3.66 -6.28 2.32
N GLU A 138 -4.73 -5.73 2.91
CA GLU A 138 -5.96 -6.47 3.19
C GLU A 138 -6.74 -6.88 1.91
N LYS A 139 -6.49 -6.21 0.79
CA LYS A 139 -7.16 -6.47 -0.51
C LYS A 139 -6.32 -7.33 -1.44
N LEU A 140 -5.07 -7.57 -1.09
CA LEU A 140 -4.18 -8.41 -1.88
C LEU A 140 -4.61 -9.88 -1.75
N PRO A 141 -4.49 -10.68 -2.82
CA PRO A 141 -4.76 -12.10 -2.72
C PRO A 141 -3.76 -12.69 -1.72
N LEU A 142 -4.30 -13.28 -0.66
CA LEU A 142 -3.52 -14.14 0.20
C LEU A 142 -3.16 -15.37 -0.62
N LEU A 143 -1.88 -15.73 -0.69
CA LEU A 143 -1.51 -17.08 -1.15
C LEU A 143 -2.28 -18.06 -0.28
N ASP A 144 -3.12 -18.89 -0.93
CA ASP A 144 -4.03 -19.81 -0.26
C ASP A 144 -3.23 -20.72 0.69
N GLN A 145 -3.32 -20.42 1.98
CA GLN A 145 -2.61 -21.14 3.01
C GLN A 145 -3.58 -22.07 3.70
N LYS A 146 -3.42 -23.37 3.47
CA LYS A 146 -3.77 -24.35 4.48
C LYS A 146 -2.81 -24.17 5.66
N ILE A 147 -3.09 -23.18 6.51
CA ILE A 147 -2.54 -23.18 7.86
C ILE A 147 -3.14 -24.42 8.52
N GLY A 148 -2.32 -25.45 8.73
CA GLY A 148 -2.75 -26.59 9.53
C GLY A 148 -3.14 -26.07 10.90
N LEU A 149 -4.43 -26.12 11.24
CA LEU A 149 -4.99 -25.76 12.55
C LEU A 149 -4.45 -26.64 13.71
N SER A 150 -3.44 -27.49 13.45
CA SER A 150 -2.90 -28.46 14.42
C SER A 150 -2.25 -27.83 15.65
N ASP A 151 -1.89 -26.54 15.60
CA ASP A 151 -1.15 -25.86 16.68
C ASP A 151 -1.98 -24.83 17.45
N PHE A 152 -3.29 -24.70 17.19
CA PHE A 152 -4.18 -23.95 18.08
C PHE A 152 -4.38 -24.74 19.38
N ARG A 153 -3.49 -24.53 20.35
CA ARG A 153 -3.74 -24.93 21.74
C ARG A 153 -4.51 -23.81 22.43
N GLN A 154 -5.71 -24.12 22.89
CA GLN A 154 -6.40 -23.29 23.87
C GLN A 154 -5.49 -23.18 25.11
N ILE A 155 -4.90 -22.01 25.32
CA ILE A 155 -4.24 -21.70 26.58
C ILE A 155 -5.36 -21.56 27.61
N LYS A 156 -5.60 -22.62 28.40
CA LYS A 156 -6.37 -22.47 29.63
C LYS A 156 -5.59 -21.49 30.49
N GLY A 157 -6.18 -20.33 30.77
CA GLY A 157 -5.57 -19.32 31.65
C GLY A 157 -5.06 -19.94 32.95
N ASP A 158 -3.97 -19.37 33.46
CA ASP A 158 -3.27 -19.86 34.64
C ASP A 158 -4.24 -20.03 35.83
N PRO A 159 -4.35 -21.22 36.46
CA PRO A 159 -5.29 -21.46 37.57
C PRO A 159 -5.14 -20.45 38.72
N GLU A 160 -3.91 -19.94 38.93
CA GLU A 160 -3.57 -18.93 39.95
C GLU A 160 -4.26 -17.56 39.73
N ILE A 161 -4.60 -17.21 38.48
CA ILE A 161 -5.30 -15.96 38.17
C ILE A 161 -6.81 -16.09 38.48
N ARG A 162 -7.38 -17.31 38.36
CA ARG A 162 -8.80 -17.55 38.64
C ARG A 162 -9.12 -17.55 40.13
N SER A 163 -8.18 -17.97 40.99
CA SER A 163 -8.40 -17.99 42.45
C SER A 163 -8.48 -16.57 43.03
N ASN A 164 -7.70 -15.62 42.51
CA ASN A 164 -7.67 -14.25 43.01
C ASN A 164 -8.83 -13.37 42.53
N LEU A 165 -9.60 -13.79 41.53
CA LEU A 165 -10.78 -13.04 41.08
C LEU A 165 -11.91 -13.08 42.13
N PHE A 166 -11.96 -14.10 42.98
CA PHE A 166 -12.94 -14.24 44.07
C PHE A 166 -12.52 -13.54 45.37
N ASN A 167 -11.27 -13.05 45.47
CA ASN A 167 -10.78 -12.28 46.62
C ASN A 167 -10.90 -10.76 46.43
N GLN A 168 -11.51 -10.29 45.34
CA GLN A 168 -11.77 -8.87 45.15
C GLN A 168 -12.98 -8.44 45.99
N ASN A 169 -12.71 -7.92 47.19
CA ASN A 169 -13.71 -7.17 47.94
C ASN A 169 -13.81 -5.76 47.36
N ARG A 170 -15.03 -5.37 46.96
CA ARG A 170 -15.33 -3.99 46.57
C ARG A 170 -15.08 -3.09 47.78
N VAL A 171 -14.16 -2.14 47.66
CA VAL A 171 -13.99 -1.08 48.66
C VAL A 171 -14.95 0.05 48.30
N GLN A 172 -15.79 0.42 49.26
CA GLN A 172 -16.75 1.52 49.10
C GLN A 172 -15.97 2.83 48.98
N SER A 173 -16.21 3.58 47.91
CA SER A 173 -15.49 4.84 47.66
C SER A 173 -16.18 6.01 48.33
N ALA A 174 -15.48 7.13 48.53
CA ALA A 174 -16.09 8.36 49.03
C ALA A 174 -17.21 8.90 48.10
N MET A 175 -17.24 8.50 46.82
CA MET A 175 -18.34 8.80 45.88
C MET A 175 -19.62 8.00 46.18
N ASP A 176 -19.53 6.86 46.88
CA ASP A 176 -20.69 6.06 47.29
C ASP A 176 -21.33 6.59 48.60
N GLN A 177 -20.81 7.67 49.20
CA GLN A 177 -21.29 8.30 50.44
C GLN A 177 -21.82 9.72 50.22
N SER A 178 -22.43 9.99 49.06
CA SER A 178 -23.11 11.26 48.79
C SER A 178 -24.62 11.02 48.74
N ASP A 179 -25.27 11.21 49.90
CA ASP A 179 -26.71 11.50 50.01
C ASP A 179 -26.94 13.02 49.92
#